data_AF-A0A840V422-F1
#
_entry.id   AF-A0A840V422-F1
#
_cell.length_a   1.000
_cell.length_b   1.000
_cell.length_c   1.000
_cell.angle_alpha   90.00
_cell.angle_beta   90.00
_cell.angle_gamma   90.00
#
_symmetry.space_group_name_H-M   'P 1'
#
loop_
_entity.id
_entity.type
_entity.pdbx_description
1 polymer ?
#
loop_
_entity_poly.entity_id
_entity_poly.type
_entity_poly.pdbx_seq_one_letter_code
_entity_poly.pdbx_strand_id
1 'polypeptide(L)'
;MVDGVTTNPSLIAKENKPFEEIISEICQIVDGPISAEVVSLDTEGMVGEARKLAAINDNIVVKVPMTTEGIKAVRRLAAEGIKTNVTLVFSAAQALLAAKAGATFVSPFVGRLDDIGVSGMDLIQDIMTVYSNYGYESEVIVASIRSPQHVVDAALIGADIATIPFKVIAQLAKHPLTDIGIEQFLADWEKRKK
;
A
#
# COMPACT_ATOMS: atom_id res chain seq x y z
N MET A 1 2.80 -3.73 14.71
CA MET A 1 1.96 -2.66 14.11
C MET A 1 2.20 -2.54 12.62
N VAL A 2 3.43 -2.71 12.11
CA VAL A 2 3.66 -2.77 10.66
C VAL A 2 3.45 -4.20 10.20
N ASP A 3 2.48 -4.41 9.31
CA ASP A 3 2.09 -5.74 8.82
C ASP A 3 2.65 -6.06 7.43
N GLY A 4 3.36 -5.11 6.81
CA GLY A 4 3.95 -5.26 5.49
C GLY A 4 4.66 -3.98 5.02
N VAL A 5 5.32 -4.05 3.86
CA VAL A 5 6.04 -2.92 3.25
C VAL A 5 5.71 -2.81 1.77
N THR A 6 5.52 -1.58 1.29
CA THR A 6 5.43 -1.33 -0.15
C THR A 6 6.62 -0.52 -0.63
N THR A 7 7.31 -1.03 -1.63
CA THR A 7 8.36 -0.29 -2.34
C THR A 7 7.84 0.24 -3.68
N ASN A 8 8.67 1.05 -4.33
CA ASN A 8 8.54 1.43 -5.73
C ASN A 8 9.92 1.87 -6.26
N PRO A 9 10.12 1.97 -7.58
CA PRO A 9 11.42 2.35 -8.15
C PRO A 9 11.94 3.69 -7.64
N SER A 10 11.07 4.67 -7.38
CA SER A 10 11.47 5.99 -6.86
C SER A 10 11.93 5.98 -5.41
N LEU A 11 11.44 5.05 -4.57
CA LEU A 11 11.91 4.87 -3.21
C LEU A 11 13.26 4.14 -3.21
N ILE A 12 13.37 3.09 -4.02
CA ILE A 12 14.60 2.29 -4.11
C ILE A 12 15.75 3.11 -4.72
N ALA A 13 15.46 3.96 -5.72
CA ALA A 13 16.47 4.83 -6.32
C ALA A 13 17.07 5.88 -5.37
N LYS A 14 16.49 6.08 -4.18
CA LYS A 14 17.07 6.95 -3.14
C LYS A 14 18.07 6.22 -2.25
N GLU A 15 18.08 4.89 -2.30
CA GLU A 15 18.95 4.04 -1.53
C GLU A 15 20.20 3.70 -2.32
N ASN A 16 21.34 3.60 -1.64
CA ASN A 16 22.65 3.42 -2.26
C ASN A 16 23.07 1.93 -2.30
N LYS A 17 22.13 1.05 -2.64
CA LYS A 17 22.31 -0.41 -2.69
C LYS A 17 21.61 -1.02 -3.92
N PRO A 18 22.05 -2.19 -4.41
CA PRO A 18 21.33 -2.94 -5.43
C PRO A 18 19.89 -3.28 -5.01
N PHE A 19 18.96 -3.25 -5.96
CA PHE A 19 17.55 -3.53 -5.74
C PHE A 19 17.31 -4.87 -5.02
N GLU A 20 17.95 -5.95 -5.48
CA GLU A 20 17.76 -7.30 -4.92
C GLU A 20 18.26 -7.40 -3.48
N GLU A 21 19.34 -6.69 -3.14
CA GLU A 21 19.90 -6.64 -1.79
C GLU A 21 18.95 -5.91 -0.84
N ILE A 22 18.40 -4.76 -1.27
CA ILE A 22 17.40 -4.00 -0.50
C ILE A 22 16.16 -4.85 -0.23
N ILE A 23 15.62 -5.51 -1.26
CA ILE A 23 14.44 -6.37 -1.11
C ILE A 23 14.74 -7.54 -0.16
N SER A 24 15.89 -8.19 -0.30
CA SER A 24 16.30 -9.29 0.58
C SER A 24 16.44 -8.86 2.05
N GLU A 25 16.99 -7.66 2.31
CA GLU A 25 17.06 -7.08 3.66
C GLU A 25 15.66 -6.81 4.23
N ILE A 26 14.74 -6.27 3.43
CA ILE A 26 13.35 -6.04 3.87
C ILE A 26 12.68 -7.37 4.22
N CYS A 27 12.87 -8.42 3.39
CA CYS A 27 12.35 -9.76 3.66
C CYS A 27 12.88 -10.41 4.94
N GLN A 28 14.04 -10.00 5.44
CA GLN A 28 14.58 -10.50 6.71
C GLN A 28 14.00 -9.77 7.93
N ILE A 29 13.40 -8.59 7.73
CA ILE A 29 12.89 -7.73 8.80
C ILE A 29 11.36 -7.82 8.89
N VAL A 30 10.69 -8.07 7.76
CA VAL A 30 9.23 -7.99 7.63
C VAL A 30 8.66 -9.36 7.31
N ASP A 31 7.90 -9.92 8.26
CA ASP A 31 7.25 -11.22 8.13
C ASP A 31 5.99 -11.21 7.24
N GLY A 32 5.48 -10.02 6.88
CA GLY A 32 4.26 -9.85 6.08
C GLY A 32 4.53 -9.44 4.62
N PRO A 33 3.48 -9.06 3.86
CA PRO A 33 3.59 -8.80 2.42
C PRO A 33 4.57 -7.67 2.07
N ILE A 34 5.42 -7.92 1.06
CA ILE A 34 6.40 -6.96 0.55
C ILE A 34 6.11 -6.70 -0.93
N SER A 35 5.57 -5.53 -1.25
CA SER A 35 5.33 -5.14 -2.65
C SER A 35 6.61 -4.68 -3.33
N ALA A 36 7.03 -5.37 -4.40
CA ALA A 36 8.20 -5.08 -5.23
C ALA A 36 7.79 -4.94 -6.71
N GLU A 37 8.28 -3.90 -7.40
CA GLU A 37 7.73 -3.48 -8.70
C GLU A 37 8.55 -3.96 -9.90
N VAL A 38 7.84 -4.42 -10.95
CA VAL A 38 8.43 -4.71 -12.26
C VAL A 38 8.72 -3.41 -13.02
N VAL A 39 9.69 -3.45 -13.94
CA VAL A 39 10.13 -2.29 -14.73
C VAL A 39 9.74 -2.42 -16.20
N SER A 40 9.62 -3.64 -16.72
CA SER A 40 9.17 -3.90 -18.09
C SER A 40 7.77 -3.35 -18.35
N LEU A 41 7.50 -2.99 -19.62
CA LEU A 41 6.22 -2.39 -20.04
C LEU A 41 5.35 -3.33 -20.89
N ASP A 42 5.90 -4.42 -21.39
CA ASP A 42 5.17 -5.46 -22.11
C ASP A 42 4.83 -6.65 -21.19
N THR A 43 3.79 -7.41 -21.56
CA THR A 43 3.29 -8.53 -20.75
C THR A 43 4.37 -9.58 -20.47
N GLU A 44 5.18 -9.96 -21.47
CA GLU A 44 6.15 -11.05 -21.31
C GLU A 44 7.32 -10.63 -20.42
N GLY A 45 7.81 -9.40 -20.60
CA GLY A 45 8.83 -8.80 -19.73
C GLY A 45 8.37 -8.72 -18.29
N MET A 46 7.15 -8.21 -18.04
CA MET A 46 6.59 -8.12 -16.68
C MET A 46 6.46 -9.49 -16.03
N VAL A 47 5.96 -10.51 -16.75
CA VAL A 47 5.82 -11.87 -16.22
C VAL A 47 7.20 -12.50 -15.92
N GLY A 48 8.18 -12.27 -16.79
CA GLY A 48 9.55 -12.75 -16.57
C GLY A 48 10.20 -12.14 -15.33
N GLU A 49 10.06 -10.83 -15.14
CA GLU A 49 10.54 -10.13 -13.95
C GLU A 49 9.78 -10.56 -12.69
N ALA A 50 8.46 -10.64 -12.77
CA ALA A 50 7.58 -11.07 -11.68
C ALA A 50 7.98 -12.43 -11.09
N ARG A 51 8.27 -13.42 -11.96
CA ARG A 51 8.71 -14.75 -11.52
C ARG A 51 10.04 -14.72 -10.79
N LYS A 52 10.98 -13.88 -11.24
CA LYS A 52 12.27 -13.69 -10.55
C LYS A 52 12.06 -13.07 -9.17
N LEU A 53 11.21 -12.05 -9.08
CA LEU A 53 10.88 -11.39 -7.80
C LEU A 53 10.20 -12.37 -6.83
N ALA A 54 9.19 -13.10 -7.30
CA ALA A 54 8.46 -14.06 -6.48
C ALA A 54 9.34 -15.20 -5.96
N ALA A 55 10.42 -15.54 -6.67
CA ALA A 55 11.37 -16.56 -6.23
C ALA A 55 12.30 -16.10 -5.08
N ILE A 56 12.35 -14.81 -4.76
CA ILE A 56 13.21 -14.28 -3.69
C ILE A 56 12.67 -14.70 -2.31
N ASN A 57 11.36 -14.58 -2.09
CA ASN A 57 10.70 -14.90 -0.82
C ASN A 57 9.18 -15.03 -1.00
N ASP A 58 8.54 -15.93 -0.25
CA ASP A 58 7.09 -16.18 -0.30
C ASP A 58 6.23 -14.96 0.07
N ASN A 59 6.80 -13.99 0.78
CA ASN A 59 6.15 -12.74 1.15
C ASN A 59 6.12 -11.69 0.03
N ILE A 60 6.81 -11.93 -1.09
CA ILE A 60 6.84 -10.99 -2.20
C ILE A 60 5.48 -10.92 -2.89
N VAL A 61 5.03 -9.68 -3.08
CA VAL A 61 3.87 -9.32 -3.88
C VAL A 61 4.35 -8.52 -5.07
N VAL A 62 4.10 -9.02 -6.28
CA VAL A 62 4.59 -8.37 -7.49
C VAL A 62 3.71 -7.17 -7.80
N LYS A 63 4.32 -5.98 -7.77
CA LYS A 63 3.64 -4.73 -8.06
C LYS A 63 3.66 -4.47 -9.57
N VAL A 64 2.48 -4.31 -10.16
CA VAL A 64 2.29 -4.20 -11.62
C VAL A 64 1.52 -2.90 -11.92
N PRO A 65 1.97 -2.06 -12.86
CA PRO A 65 1.26 -0.83 -13.17
C PRO A 65 -0.08 -1.11 -13.89
N MET A 66 -1.09 -0.28 -13.61
CA MET A 66 -2.38 -0.30 -14.30
C MET A 66 -2.21 0.10 -15.77
N THR A 67 -2.03 -0.90 -16.64
CA THR A 67 -1.99 -0.78 -18.10
C THR A 67 -2.63 -2.02 -18.73
N THR A 68 -2.95 -1.97 -20.02
CA THR A 68 -3.47 -3.14 -20.75
C THR A 68 -2.54 -4.35 -20.65
N GLU A 69 -1.23 -4.13 -20.81
CA GLU A 69 -0.22 -5.20 -20.70
C GLU A 69 -0.04 -5.66 -19.24
N GLY A 70 -0.08 -4.73 -18.29
CA GLY A 70 -0.03 -5.06 -16.85
C GLY A 70 -1.19 -5.94 -16.42
N ILE A 71 -2.41 -5.67 -16.90
CA ILE A 71 -3.60 -6.47 -16.58
C ILE A 71 -3.53 -7.87 -17.21
N LYS A 72 -2.96 -8.01 -18.42
CA LYS A 72 -2.67 -9.32 -19.00
C LYS A 72 -1.64 -10.08 -18.17
N ALA A 73 -0.59 -9.40 -17.69
CA ALA A 73 0.41 -10.00 -16.82
C ALA A 73 -0.22 -10.47 -15.49
N VAL A 74 -1.02 -9.63 -14.83
CA VAL A 74 -1.75 -9.98 -13.59
C VAL A 74 -2.58 -11.24 -13.77
N ARG A 75 -3.34 -11.36 -14.88
CA ARG A 75 -4.14 -12.56 -15.17
C ARG A 75 -3.28 -13.83 -15.24
N ARG A 76 -2.10 -13.77 -15.86
CA ARG A 76 -1.20 -14.91 -15.95
C ARG A 76 -0.57 -15.25 -14.60
N LEU A 77 -0.07 -14.24 -13.89
CA LEU A 77 0.55 -14.39 -12.57
C LEU A 77 -0.42 -14.96 -11.54
N ALA A 78 -1.68 -14.50 -11.54
CA ALA A 78 -2.73 -15.04 -10.69
C ALA A 78 -3.01 -16.52 -10.97
N ALA A 79 -3.01 -16.94 -12.25
CA ALA A 79 -3.15 -18.35 -12.62
C ALA A 79 -1.95 -19.22 -12.19
N GLU A 80 -0.79 -18.59 -11.96
CA GLU A 80 0.43 -19.21 -11.42
C GLU A 80 0.50 -19.17 -9.88
N GLY A 81 -0.49 -18.56 -9.22
CA GLY A 81 -0.51 -18.38 -7.76
C GLY A 81 0.43 -17.29 -7.25
N ILE A 82 0.99 -16.46 -8.14
CA ILE A 82 1.85 -15.33 -7.77
C ILE A 82 0.99 -14.15 -7.35
N LYS A 83 1.17 -13.68 -6.11
CA LYS A 83 0.44 -12.53 -5.57
C LYS A 83 0.82 -11.25 -6.31
N THR A 84 -0.17 -10.43 -6.67
CA THR A 84 0.07 -9.17 -7.37
C THR A 84 -0.60 -7.98 -6.71
N ASN A 85 0.06 -6.83 -6.76
CA ASN A 85 -0.46 -5.53 -6.35
C ASN A 85 -0.55 -4.59 -7.56
N VAL A 86 -1.76 -4.28 -8.00
CA VAL A 86 -1.94 -3.38 -9.15
C VAL A 86 -1.86 -1.92 -8.70
N THR A 87 -0.86 -1.20 -9.18
CA THR A 87 -0.54 0.18 -8.77
C THR A 87 -0.91 1.22 -9.83
N LEU A 88 -0.80 2.51 -9.48
CA LEU A 88 -1.17 3.64 -10.35
C LEU A 88 -2.65 3.61 -10.76
N VAL A 89 -3.52 3.28 -9.80
CA VAL A 89 -4.98 3.27 -9.99
C VAL A 89 -5.55 4.62 -9.58
N PHE A 90 -6.37 5.19 -10.45
CA PHE A 90 -6.97 6.53 -10.30
C PHE A 90 -8.47 6.55 -10.61
N SER A 91 -9.10 5.40 -10.86
CA SER A 91 -10.55 5.30 -11.03
C SER A 91 -11.10 3.94 -10.57
N ALA A 92 -12.38 3.90 -10.19
CA ALA A 92 -13.04 2.67 -9.78
C ALA A 92 -13.14 1.66 -10.94
N ALA A 93 -13.23 2.14 -12.19
CA ALA A 93 -13.20 1.28 -13.38
C ALA A 93 -11.85 0.54 -13.53
N GLN A 94 -10.74 1.23 -13.23
CA GLN A 94 -9.41 0.61 -13.19
C GLN A 94 -9.33 -0.44 -12.07
N ALA A 95 -9.80 -0.12 -10.87
CA ALA A 95 -9.81 -1.07 -9.76
C ALA A 95 -10.65 -2.32 -10.08
N LEU A 96 -11.84 -2.15 -10.64
CA LEU A 96 -12.69 -3.23 -11.13
C LEU A 96 -11.94 -4.13 -12.12
N LEU A 97 -11.21 -3.55 -13.08
CA LEU A 97 -10.44 -4.31 -14.05
C LEU A 97 -9.33 -5.14 -13.38
N ALA A 98 -8.62 -4.57 -12.42
CA ALA A 98 -7.59 -5.27 -11.65
C ALA A 98 -8.16 -6.46 -10.86
N ALA A 99 -9.28 -6.26 -10.15
CA ALA A 99 -9.93 -7.34 -9.42
C ALA A 99 -10.38 -8.48 -10.35
N LYS A 100 -10.99 -8.15 -11.50
CA LYS A 100 -11.40 -9.15 -12.51
C LYS A 100 -10.23 -9.92 -13.14
N ALA A 101 -9.04 -9.33 -13.14
CA ALA A 101 -7.83 -10.00 -13.59
C ALA A 101 -7.25 -10.97 -12.55
N GLY A 102 -7.72 -10.92 -11.30
CA GLY A 102 -7.23 -11.76 -10.21
C GLY A 102 -6.14 -11.09 -9.36
N ALA A 103 -6.11 -9.76 -9.31
CA ALA A 103 -5.17 -9.06 -8.45
C ALA A 103 -5.42 -9.41 -6.97
N THR A 104 -4.36 -9.70 -6.22
CA THR A 104 -4.44 -9.84 -4.75
C THR A 104 -4.73 -8.49 -4.10
N PHE A 105 -4.02 -7.45 -4.54
CA PHE A 105 -4.18 -6.09 -4.03
C PHE A 105 -4.36 -5.09 -5.16
N VAL A 106 -5.04 -3.99 -4.86
CA VAL A 106 -5.16 -2.82 -5.72
C VAL A 106 -4.77 -1.58 -4.93
N SER A 107 -3.90 -0.74 -5.52
CA SER A 107 -3.35 0.46 -4.87
C SER A 107 -3.82 1.75 -5.56
N PRO A 108 -4.93 2.37 -5.12
CA PRO A 108 -5.35 3.70 -5.55
C PRO A 108 -4.49 4.80 -4.92
N PHE A 109 -4.16 5.85 -5.70
CA PHE A 109 -3.22 6.89 -5.27
C PHE A 109 -3.96 8.16 -4.84
N VAL A 110 -4.45 8.19 -3.60
CA VAL A 110 -5.34 9.26 -3.11
C VAL A 110 -4.67 10.63 -3.11
N GLY A 111 -3.45 10.73 -2.57
CA GLY A 111 -2.77 12.02 -2.46
C GLY A 111 -2.42 12.65 -3.80
N ARG A 112 -2.27 11.87 -4.87
CA ARG A 112 -2.04 12.41 -6.22
C ARG A 112 -3.32 12.95 -6.85
N LEU A 113 -4.49 12.45 -6.45
CA LEU A 113 -5.77 13.03 -6.83
C LEU A 113 -5.99 14.34 -6.10
N ASP A 114 -5.67 14.38 -4.80
CA ASP A 114 -5.78 15.62 -4.01
C ASP A 114 -4.89 16.72 -4.60
N ASP A 115 -3.68 16.37 -5.06
CA ASP A 115 -2.72 17.28 -5.71
C ASP A 115 -3.31 17.96 -6.98
N ILE A 116 -4.34 17.38 -7.61
CA ILE A 116 -5.03 17.93 -8.79
C ILE A 116 -6.45 18.42 -8.49
N GLY A 117 -6.82 18.54 -7.21
CA GLY A 117 -8.12 19.08 -6.77
C GLY A 117 -9.28 18.09 -6.82
N VAL A 118 -9.00 16.78 -6.87
CA VAL A 118 -9.99 15.71 -6.81
C VAL A 118 -9.88 15.02 -5.47
N SER A 119 -10.98 14.85 -4.73
CA SER A 119 -10.98 14.11 -3.45
C SER A 119 -10.54 12.66 -3.70
N GLY A 120 -9.34 12.31 -3.24
CA GLY A 120 -8.81 10.96 -3.40
C GLY A 120 -9.56 9.92 -2.56
N MET A 121 -10.17 10.33 -1.45
CA MET A 121 -10.91 9.42 -0.57
C MET A 121 -12.27 9.02 -1.14
N ASP A 122 -12.89 9.85 -1.99
CA ASP A 122 -14.11 9.50 -2.71
C ASP A 122 -13.87 8.28 -3.61
N LEU A 123 -12.70 8.21 -4.25
CA LEU A 123 -12.30 7.04 -5.04
C LEU A 123 -12.22 5.77 -4.18
N ILE A 124 -11.72 5.86 -2.95
CA ILE A 124 -11.66 4.68 -2.06
C ILE A 124 -13.08 4.20 -1.74
N GLN A 125 -13.99 5.12 -1.42
CA GLN A 125 -15.39 4.79 -1.14
C GLN A 125 -16.08 4.11 -2.35
N ASP A 126 -15.86 4.63 -3.56
CA ASP A 126 -16.39 4.03 -4.78
C ASP A 126 -15.84 2.61 -4.99
N ILE A 127 -14.53 2.40 -4.80
CA ILE A 127 -13.91 1.08 -4.97
C ILE A 127 -14.46 0.09 -3.95
N MET A 128 -14.53 0.47 -2.67
CA MET A 128 -15.07 -0.40 -1.62
C MET A 128 -16.52 -0.78 -1.90
N THR A 129 -17.34 0.18 -2.38
CA THR A 129 -18.72 -0.09 -2.79
C THR A 129 -18.78 -1.09 -3.94
N VAL A 130 -17.96 -0.91 -4.97
CA VAL A 130 -17.89 -1.85 -6.10
C VAL A 130 -17.45 -3.24 -5.63
N TYR A 131 -16.43 -3.34 -4.79
CA TYR A 131 -15.91 -4.63 -4.34
C TYR A 131 -16.90 -5.37 -3.46
N SER A 132 -17.58 -4.66 -2.55
CA SER A 132 -18.66 -5.21 -1.75
C SER A 132 -19.84 -5.70 -2.60
N ASN A 133 -20.22 -4.96 -3.65
CA ASN A 133 -21.36 -5.33 -4.49
C ASN A 133 -21.13 -6.62 -5.28
N TYR A 134 -19.89 -6.89 -5.69
CA TYR A 134 -19.54 -8.05 -6.52
C TYR A 134 -18.83 -9.17 -5.75
N GLY A 135 -18.53 -8.96 -4.45
CA GLY A 135 -17.82 -9.93 -3.62
C GLY A 135 -16.39 -10.19 -4.12
N TYR A 136 -15.68 -9.16 -4.57
CA TYR A 136 -14.27 -9.31 -4.94
C TYR A 136 -13.42 -9.51 -3.68
N GLU A 137 -12.51 -10.48 -3.73
CA GLU A 137 -11.55 -10.77 -2.65
C GLU A 137 -10.28 -9.92 -2.73
N SER A 138 -10.12 -9.13 -3.81
CA SER A 138 -9.00 -8.20 -3.93
C SER A 138 -9.04 -7.16 -2.81
N GLU A 139 -7.95 -6.99 -2.09
CA GLU A 139 -7.85 -6.02 -0.99
C GLU A 139 -7.41 -4.65 -1.52
N VAL A 140 -7.98 -3.58 -0.96
CA VAL A 140 -7.66 -2.20 -1.30
C VAL A 140 -6.55 -1.67 -0.39
N ILE A 141 -5.39 -1.36 -1.00
CA ILE A 141 -4.29 -0.65 -0.35
C ILE A 141 -4.41 0.84 -0.66
N VAL A 142 -4.90 1.64 0.30
CA VAL A 142 -4.91 3.09 0.18
C VAL A 142 -3.46 3.58 0.14
N ALA A 143 -3.01 4.01 -1.04
CA ALA A 143 -1.65 4.41 -1.32
C ALA A 143 -1.55 5.92 -1.59
N SER A 144 -0.31 6.43 -1.62
CA SER A 144 -0.06 7.87 -1.72
C SER A 144 -0.67 8.68 -0.56
N ILE A 145 -0.71 8.10 0.64
CA ILE A 145 -1.14 8.79 1.88
C ILE A 145 -0.21 9.96 2.19
N ARG A 146 -0.80 11.12 2.50
CA ARG A 146 -0.08 12.38 2.78
C ARG A 146 -0.22 12.88 4.21
N SER A 147 -1.27 12.46 4.91
CA SER A 147 -1.65 13.02 6.21
C SER A 147 -2.24 11.94 7.13
N PRO A 148 -2.25 12.18 8.47
CA PRO A 148 -3.01 11.36 9.41
C PRO A 148 -4.50 11.25 9.05
N GLN A 149 -5.09 12.29 8.46
CA GLN A 149 -6.51 12.30 8.10
C GLN A 149 -6.84 11.24 7.04
N HIS A 150 -5.98 11.03 6.03
CA HIS A 150 -6.21 9.95 5.05
C HIS A 150 -6.25 8.58 5.71
N VAL A 151 -5.45 8.36 6.78
CA VAL A 151 -5.44 7.10 7.52
C VAL A 151 -6.75 6.91 8.25
N VAL A 152 -7.24 7.95 8.92
CA VAL A 152 -8.54 7.95 9.61
C VAL A 152 -9.68 7.72 8.62
N ASP A 153 -9.70 8.45 7.50
CA ASP A 153 -10.76 8.33 6.50
C ASP A 153 -10.75 6.95 5.83
N ALA A 154 -9.57 6.40 5.53
CA ALA A 154 -9.44 5.04 5.01
C ALA A 154 -10.03 4.00 5.99
N ALA A 155 -9.73 4.14 7.28
CA ALA A 155 -10.27 3.26 8.32
C ALA A 155 -11.78 3.41 8.48
N LEU A 156 -12.33 4.63 8.39
CA LEU A 156 -13.77 4.89 8.48
C LEU A 156 -14.55 4.35 7.26
N ILE A 157 -13.95 4.43 6.07
CA ILE A 157 -14.52 3.83 4.85
C ILE A 157 -14.47 2.29 4.93
N GLY A 158 -13.56 1.73 5.73
CA GLY A 158 -13.35 0.29 5.85
C GLY A 158 -12.43 -0.28 4.79
N ALA A 159 -11.49 0.52 4.27
CA ALA A 159 -10.45 0.00 3.37
C ALA A 159 -9.57 -1.03 4.09
N ASP A 160 -9.14 -2.05 3.36
CA ASP A 160 -8.44 -3.21 3.95
C ASP A 160 -7.06 -2.83 4.51
N ILE A 161 -6.30 -2.01 3.76
CA ILE A 161 -4.89 -1.71 4.05
C ILE A 161 -4.60 -0.22 3.78
N ALA A 162 -3.74 0.37 4.60
CA ALA A 162 -3.14 1.69 4.36
C ALA A 162 -1.62 1.56 4.29
N THR A 163 -1.00 1.97 3.17
CA THR A 163 0.47 2.09 3.10
C THR A 163 0.89 3.53 3.39
N ILE A 164 1.58 3.71 4.51
CA ILE A 164 1.76 5.01 5.15
C ILE A 164 3.26 5.37 5.20
N PRO A 165 3.67 6.56 4.71
CA PRO A 165 5.03 7.02 4.89
C PRO A 165 5.40 7.14 6.38
N PHE A 166 6.65 6.79 6.75
CA PHE A 166 7.11 6.81 8.14
C PHE A 166 6.83 8.14 8.88
N LYS A 167 6.98 9.27 8.18
CA LYS A 167 6.65 10.61 8.72
C LYS A 167 5.19 10.68 9.23
N VAL A 168 4.25 10.13 8.48
CA VAL A 168 2.82 10.14 8.84
C VAL A 168 2.57 9.16 9.99
N ILE A 169 3.19 7.97 9.98
CA ILE A 169 3.11 7.02 11.10
C ILE A 169 3.52 7.69 12.42
N ALA A 170 4.65 8.41 12.42
CA ALA A 170 5.13 9.13 13.60
C ALA A 170 4.21 10.27 14.06
N GLN A 171 3.30 10.74 13.20
CA GLN A 171 2.29 11.75 13.54
C GLN A 171 1.01 11.14 14.15
N LEU A 172 0.69 9.87 13.85
CA LEU A 172 -0.56 9.24 14.29
C LEU A 172 -0.72 9.19 15.82
N ALA A 173 0.38 9.02 16.55
CA ALA A 173 0.36 8.95 18.01
C ALA A 173 0.42 10.33 18.69
N LYS A 174 0.52 11.43 17.94
CA LYS A 174 0.72 12.77 18.49
C LYS A 174 -0.60 13.51 18.63
N HIS A 175 -0.85 14.03 19.82
CA HIS A 175 -1.95 14.94 20.07
C HIS A 175 -1.61 15.90 21.22
N PRO A 176 -1.78 17.22 21.07
CA PRO A 176 -1.35 18.20 22.10
C PRO A 176 -2.04 17.98 23.45
N LEU A 177 -3.30 17.55 23.46
CA LEU A 177 -3.99 17.23 24.72
C LEU A 177 -3.45 15.96 25.39
N THR A 178 -2.85 15.03 24.64
CA THR A 178 -2.19 13.86 25.22
C THR A 178 -0.94 14.30 25.97
N ASP A 179 -0.12 15.16 25.37
CA ASP A 179 1.07 15.70 26.00
C ASP A 179 0.71 16.49 27.29
N ILE A 180 -0.26 17.40 27.19
CA ILE A 180 -0.77 18.17 28.34
C ILE A 180 -1.30 17.24 29.44
N GLY A 181 -2.05 16.20 29.08
CA GLY A 181 -2.59 15.23 30.03
C GLY A 181 -1.50 14.46 30.77
N ILE A 182 -0.46 14.00 30.06
CA ILE A 182 0.70 13.32 30.65
C ILE A 182 1.43 14.24 31.63
N GLU A 183 1.69 15.48 31.24
CA GLU A 183 2.34 16.47 32.11
C GLU A 183 1.54 16.72 33.39
N GLN A 184 0.22 16.86 33.29
CA GLN A 184 -0.66 17.03 34.45
C GLN A 184 -0.64 15.82 35.37
N PHE A 185 -0.73 14.60 34.82
CA PHE A 185 -0.67 13.37 35.62
C PHE A 185 0.65 13.20 36.37
N LEU A 186 1.77 13.51 35.72
CA LEU A 186 3.09 13.45 36.36
C LEU A 186 3.21 14.50 37.47
N ALA A 187 2.73 15.72 37.25
CA ALA A 187 2.75 16.78 38.25
C ALA A 187 1.90 16.43 39.48
N ASP A 188 0.72 15.83 39.29
CA ASP A 188 -0.14 15.42 40.40
C ASP A 188 0.42 14.21 41.15
N TRP A 189 1.08 13.27 40.46
CA TRP A 189 1.76 12.15 41.11
C TRP A 189 2.91 12.60 42.02
N GLU A 190 3.72 13.56 41.57
CA GLU A 190 4.82 14.12 42.37
C GLU A 190 4.33 14.88 43.61
N LYS A 191 3.16 15.53 43.54
CA LYS A 191 2.55 16.17 44.73
C LYS A 191 2.17 15.15 45.80
N ARG A 192 1.76 13.93 45.42
CA ARG A 192 1.37 12.86 46.36
C ARG A 192 2.56 12.24 47.10
N LYS A 193 3.77 12.32 46.56
CA LYS A 193 4.99 11.76 47.18
C LYS A 193 5.53 12.60 48.34
N LYS A 194 5.04 13.83 48.50
CA LYS A 194 5.36 14.71 49.64
C LYS A 194 4.38 14.48 50.79
#